data_AF-A0A0R1L6S2-F1
#
_entry.id   AF-A0A0R1L6S2-F1
#
_cell.length_a   1.000
_cell.length_b   1.000
_cell.length_c   1.000
_cell.angle_alpha   90.00
_cell.angle_beta   90.00
_cell.angle_gamma   90.00
#
_symmetry.space_group_name_H-M   'P 1'
#
loop_
_entity.id
_entity.type
_entity.pdbx_description
1 polymer ?
#
loop_
_entity_poly.entity_id
_entity_poly.type
_entity_poly.pdbx_seq_one_letter_code
_entity_poly.pdbx_strand_id
1 'polypeptide(L)'
;MFNMSKVLDKSLGVISIFLQISLVVVCFSFITPFVYLYYGFTGKMAQNGIVNSSASDFLISPDHIHVTHSQIANFPNIPYSILMAIGITLTVIAIIILFWAIVQIISNIGKKQYFVADNLRRLKNIVIAQIVTVCADPFLAAGNQLSASKLGRINDGLFSATWETLGNDVINLVFFAVIYFLFKLAFNLKEESDLTV
;
A
#
# COMPACT_ATOMS: atom_id res chain seq x y z
N MET A 1 19.35 19.51 27.21
CA MET A 1 17.91 19.19 27.04
C MET A 1 17.40 19.91 25.79
N PHE A 2 17.33 19.23 24.65
CA PHE A 2 16.84 19.86 23.42
C PHE A 2 15.35 20.19 23.57
N ASN A 3 15.02 21.48 23.48
CA ASN A 3 13.64 21.93 23.52
C ASN A 3 13.05 21.84 22.11
N MET A 4 12.00 21.05 21.96
CA MET A 4 11.35 20.86 20.68
C MET A 4 10.62 22.15 20.29
N SER A 5 10.74 22.57 19.03
CA SER A 5 10.01 23.74 18.53
C SER A 5 8.50 23.51 18.70
N LYS A 6 7.77 24.54 19.18
CA LYS A 6 6.29 24.52 19.27
C LYS A 6 5.62 24.21 17.92
N VAL A 7 6.29 24.52 16.82
CA VAL A 7 5.82 24.21 15.46
C VAL A 7 5.93 22.72 15.20
N LEU A 8 7.08 22.10 15.52
CA LEU A 8 7.31 20.67 15.31
C LEU A 8 6.33 19.81 16.13
N ASP A 9 6.08 20.20 17.38
CA ASP A 9 5.13 19.50 18.25
C ASP A 9 3.69 19.54 17.70
N LYS A 10 3.23 20.73 17.26
CA LYS A 10 1.93 20.88 16.61
C LYS A 10 1.84 20.08 15.31
N SER A 11 2.88 20.11 14.46
CA SER A 11 2.91 19.37 13.21
C SER A 11 2.85 17.86 13.44
N LEU A 12 3.58 17.32 14.40
CA LEU A 12 3.55 15.90 14.75
C LEU A 12 2.16 15.47 15.27
N GLY A 13 1.53 16.31 16.10
CA GLY A 13 0.16 16.07 16.57
C GLY A 13 -0.86 16.01 15.43
N VAL A 14 -0.81 16.98 14.51
CA VAL A 14 -1.70 17.03 13.34
C VAL A 14 -1.49 15.81 12.43
N ILE A 15 -0.25 15.47 12.11
CA ILE A 15 0.08 14.29 11.27
C ILE A 15 -0.43 13.01 11.93
N SER A 16 -0.24 12.86 13.25
CA SER A 16 -0.70 11.69 13.99
C SER A 16 -2.23 11.52 13.90
N ILE A 17 -3.00 12.60 14.04
CA ILE A 17 -4.47 12.57 13.91
C ILE A 17 -4.87 12.15 12.50
N PHE A 18 -4.27 12.76 11.46
CA PHE A 18 -4.58 12.38 10.08
C PHE A 18 -4.26 10.91 9.81
N LEU A 19 -3.12 10.41 10.26
CA LEU A 19 -2.76 9.00 10.09
C LEU A 19 -3.72 8.05 10.81
N GLN A 20 -4.23 8.41 11.98
CA GLN A 20 -5.23 7.62 12.70
C GLN A 20 -6.57 7.58 11.96
N ILE A 21 -7.02 8.73 11.42
CA ILE A 21 -8.23 8.78 10.58
C ILE A 21 -8.03 7.94 9.32
N SER A 22 -6.90 8.09 8.64
CA SER A 22 -6.57 7.30 7.45
C SER A 22 -6.51 5.81 7.75
N LEU A 23 -6.01 5.40 8.92
CA LEU A 23 -6.00 4.00 9.35
C LEU A 23 -7.42 3.43 9.49
N VAL A 24 -8.36 4.20 10.02
CA VAL A 24 -9.78 3.80 10.07
C VAL A 24 -10.35 3.64 8.66
N VAL A 25 -10.06 4.57 7.75
CA VAL A 25 -10.50 4.48 6.35
C VAL A 25 -9.94 3.23 5.67
N VAL A 26 -8.66 2.93 5.86
CA VAL A 26 -8.01 1.75 5.28
C VAL A 26 -8.63 0.45 5.80
N CYS A 27 -9.08 0.41 7.05
CA CYS A 27 -9.79 -0.76 7.57
C CYS A 27 -11.10 -1.04 6.81
N PHE A 28 -11.82 -0.01 6.34
CA PHE A 28 -13.00 -0.20 5.51
C PHE A 28 -12.67 -0.74 4.11
N SER A 29 -11.43 -0.53 3.61
CA SER A 29 -10.98 -1.06 2.32
C SER A 29 -10.86 -2.60 2.29
N PHE A 30 -10.94 -3.29 3.43
CA PHE A 30 -11.05 -4.76 3.47
C PHE A 30 -12.33 -5.30 2.81
N ILE A 31 -13.34 -4.46 2.57
CA ILE A 31 -14.55 -4.85 1.85
C ILE A 31 -14.24 -5.05 0.34
N THR A 32 -13.29 -4.28 -0.21
CA THR A 32 -13.02 -4.24 -1.65
C THR A 32 -12.65 -5.60 -2.26
N PRO A 33 -11.75 -6.43 -1.68
CA PRO A 33 -11.48 -7.77 -2.18
C PRO A 33 -12.73 -8.63 -2.36
N PHE A 34 -13.69 -8.55 -1.42
CA PHE A 34 -14.93 -9.33 -1.49
C PHE A 34 -15.85 -8.86 -2.62
N VAL A 35 -15.87 -7.56 -2.91
CA VAL A 35 -16.62 -7.01 -4.06
C VAL A 35 -16.07 -7.57 -5.37
N TYR A 36 -14.72 -7.61 -5.51
CA TYR A 36 -14.07 -8.20 -6.70
C TYR A 36 -14.39 -9.69 -6.84
N LEU A 37 -14.34 -10.45 -5.75
CA LEU A 37 -14.70 -11.87 -5.75
C LEU A 37 -16.18 -12.08 -6.10
N TYR A 38 -17.09 -11.30 -5.52
CA TYR A 38 -18.52 -11.37 -5.82
C TYR A 38 -18.80 -11.15 -7.32
N TYR A 39 -18.21 -10.11 -7.92
CA TYR A 39 -18.35 -9.87 -9.36
C TYR A 39 -17.66 -10.94 -10.21
N GLY A 40 -16.55 -11.51 -9.74
CA GLY A 40 -15.87 -12.63 -10.39
C GLY A 40 -16.74 -13.88 -10.47
N PHE A 41 -17.28 -14.32 -9.34
CA PHE A 41 -18.12 -15.53 -9.25
C PHE A 41 -19.49 -15.36 -9.90
N THR A 42 -20.02 -14.14 -9.98
CA THR A 42 -21.27 -13.86 -10.70
C THR A 42 -21.05 -13.62 -12.21
N GLY A 43 -19.80 -13.65 -12.69
CA GLY A 43 -19.47 -13.42 -14.10
C GLY A 43 -19.67 -11.98 -14.58
N LYS A 44 -19.83 -11.03 -13.65
CA LYS A 44 -20.16 -9.62 -13.93
C LYS A 44 -18.96 -8.67 -13.83
N MET A 45 -17.74 -9.18 -13.59
CA MET A 45 -16.57 -8.32 -13.36
C MET A 45 -16.23 -7.45 -14.56
N ALA A 46 -16.19 -8.01 -15.78
CA ALA A 46 -15.92 -7.24 -16.98
C ALA A 46 -16.95 -6.11 -17.20
N GLN A 47 -18.24 -6.44 -17.10
CA GLN A 47 -19.31 -5.50 -17.40
C GLN A 47 -19.51 -4.48 -16.28
N ASN A 48 -19.64 -4.91 -15.03
CA ASN A 48 -20.04 -4.05 -13.91
C ASN A 48 -18.85 -3.54 -13.10
N GLY A 49 -17.75 -4.30 -13.07
CA GLY A 49 -16.56 -3.97 -12.28
C GLY A 49 -15.48 -3.21 -13.05
N ILE A 50 -15.50 -3.25 -14.39
CA ILE A 50 -14.47 -2.61 -15.24
C ILE A 50 -15.13 -1.62 -16.23
N VAL A 51 -15.98 -2.12 -17.13
CA VAL A 51 -16.51 -1.30 -18.25
C VAL A 51 -17.52 -0.26 -17.80
N ASN A 52 -18.48 -0.64 -16.95
CA ASN A 52 -19.50 0.26 -16.39
C ASN A 52 -19.17 0.69 -14.96
N SER A 53 -17.92 0.55 -14.53
CA SER A 53 -17.52 0.90 -13.16
C SER A 53 -17.89 2.36 -12.90
N SER A 54 -18.81 2.58 -11.96
CA SER A 54 -19.33 3.91 -11.65
C SER A 54 -18.30 4.80 -10.95
N ALA A 55 -17.16 4.23 -10.54
CA ALA A 55 -16.11 4.90 -9.79
C ALA A 55 -15.01 5.54 -10.65
N SER A 56 -15.15 5.58 -11.99
CA SER A 56 -14.14 6.13 -12.92
C SER A 56 -12.73 5.54 -12.79
N ASP A 57 -12.57 4.42 -12.10
CA ASP A 57 -11.26 3.77 -11.86
C ASP A 57 -10.59 3.25 -13.14
N PHE A 58 -11.25 3.32 -14.30
CA PHE A 58 -10.72 2.81 -15.56
C PHE A 58 -10.79 3.86 -16.66
N LEU A 59 -9.61 4.21 -17.18
CA LEU A 59 -9.45 5.02 -18.38
C LEU A 59 -9.59 4.15 -19.64
N ILE A 60 -10.13 4.76 -20.69
CA ILE A 60 -10.27 4.15 -22.01
C ILE A 60 -8.95 4.34 -22.76
N SER A 61 -8.36 3.24 -23.24
CA SER A 61 -7.18 3.32 -24.11
C SER A 61 -7.56 3.92 -25.47
N PRO A 62 -6.76 4.88 -26.02
CA PRO A 62 -7.04 5.51 -27.31
C PRO A 62 -7.20 4.52 -28.47
N ASP A 63 -6.50 3.39 -28.42
CA ASP A 63 -6.51 2.37 -29.48
C ASP A 63 -7.71 1.40 -29.36
N HIS A 64 -8.47 1.46 -28.25
CA HIS A 64 -9.55 0.52 -27.91
C HIS A 64 -10.76 1.24 -27.28
N ILE A 65 -11.29 2.22 -28.02
CA ILE A 65 -12.40 3.08 -27.57
C ILE A 65 -13.66 2.25 -27.28
N HIS A 66 -13.94 1.26 -28.12
CA HIS A 66 -15.13 0.41 -28.01
C HIS A 66 -14.78 -1.01 -27.56
N VAL A 67 -15.44 -1.48 -26.50
CA VAL A 67 -15.35 -2.86 -26.03
C VAL A 67 -16.53 -3.64 -26.60
N THR A 68 -16.24 -4.67 -27.39
CA THR A 68 -17.30 -5.50 -27.97
C THR A 68 -17.94 -6.41 -26.93
N HIS A 69 -19.22 -6.76 -27.12
CA HIS A 69 -19.91 -7.74 -26.25
C HIS A 69 -19.18 -9.09 -26.19
N SER A 70 -18.51 -9.49 -27.28
CA SER A 70 -17.71 -10.71 -27.33
C SER A 70 -16.47 -10.64 -26.42
N GLN A 71 -15.78 -9.50 -26.37
CA GLN A 71 -14.65 -9.30 -25.45
C GLN A 71 -15.07 -9.33 -23.98
N ILE A 72 -16.25 -8.77 -23.66
CA ILE A 72 -16.83 -8.81 -22.31
C ILE A 72 -17.18 -10.26 -21.93
N ALA A 73 -17.85 -11.00 -22.83
CA ALA A 73 -18.27 -12.37 -22.57
C ALA A 73 -17.09 -13.34 -22.38
N ASN A 74 -16.00 -13.14 -23.12
CA ASN A 74 -14.80 -13.98 -23.06
C ASN A 74 -13.75 -13.48 -22.06
N PHE A 75 -14.07 -12.45 -21.26
CA PHE A 75 -13.15 -11.96 -20.25
C PHE A 75 -12.96 -13.00 -19.14
N PRO A 76 -11.71 -13.27 -18.69
CA PRO A 76 -11.44 -14.21 -17.62
C PRO A 76 -11.80 -13.60 -16.25
N ASN A 77 -13.10 -13.51 -15.95
CA ASN A 77 -13.63 -12.89 -14.74
C ASN A 77 -13.04 -13.49 -13.46
N ILE A 78 -13.05 -14.82 -13.32
CA ILE A 78 -12.55 -15.50 -12.11
C ILE A 78 -11.04 -15.27 -11.90
N PRO A 79 -10.16 -15.55 -12.89
CA PRO A 79 -8.74 -15.28 -12.72
C PRO A 79 -8.43 -13.82 -12.36
N TYR A 80 -9.05 -12.86 -13.05
CA TYR A 80 -8.88 -11.44 -12.76
C TYR A 80 -9.31 -11.10 -11.34
N SER A 81 -10.51 -11.53 -10.91
CA SER A 81 -11.03 -11.23 -9.58
C SER A 81 -10.19 -11.84 -8.47
N ILE A 82 -9.65 -13.04 -8.65
CA ILE A 82 -8.76 -13.68 -7.66
C ILE A 82 -7.45 -12.90 -7.56
N LEU A 83 -6.82 -12.54 -8.69
CA LEU A 83 -5.60 -11.74 -8.71
C LEU A 83 -5.81 -10.41 -7.98
N MET A 84 -6.84 -9.67 -8.35
CA MET A 84 -7.15 -8.38 -7.72
C MET A 84 -7.47 -8.53 -6.23
N ALA A 85 -8.26 -9.53 -5.84
CA ALA A 85 -8.59 -9.74 -4.43
C ALA A 85 -7.33 -10.01 -3.57
N ILE A 86 -6.43 -10.89 -4.04
CA ILE A 86 -5.17 -11.19 -3.35
C ILE A 86 -4.31 -9.94 -3.24
N GLY A 87 -4.09 -9.25 -4.36
CA GLY A 87 -3.28 -8.04 -4.41
C GLY A 87 -3.82 -6.97 -3.46
N ILE A 88 -5.12 -6.66 -3.53
CA ILE A 88 -5.77 -5.67 -2.68
C ILE A 88 -5.65 -6.05 -1.19
N THR A 89 -5.89 -7.32 -0.83
CA THR A 89 -5.75 -7.76 0.56
C THR A 89 -4.33 -7.54 1.10
N LEU A 90 -3.32 -7.92 0.32
CA LEU A 90 -1.93 -7.72 0.71
C LEU A 90 -1.58 -6.23 0.84
N THR A 91 -1.99 -5.40 -0.12
CA THR A 91 -1.79 -3.94 -0.07
C THR A 91 -2.44 -3.31 1.17
N VAL A 92 -3.69 -3.69 1.49
CA VAL A 92 -4.38 -3.18 2.69
C VAL A 92 -3.64 -3.58 3.96
N ILE A 93 -3.19 -4.83 4.07
CA ILE A 93 -2.38 -5.30 5.20
C ILE A 93 -1.07 -4.49 5.32
N ALA A 94 -0.36 -4.27 4.21
CA ALA A 94 0.87 -3.49 4.17
C ALA A 94 0.65 -2.05 4.67
N ILE A 95 -0.39 -1.38 4.19
CA ILE A 95 -0.71 0.00 4.58
C ILE A 95 -1.04 0.08 6.08
N ILE A 96 -1.77 -0.88 6.64
CA ILE A 96 -2.08 -0.91 8.08
C ILE A 96 -0.80 -1.04 8.90
N ILE A 97 0.07 -1.99 8.54
CA ILE A 97 1.36 -2.19 9.23
C ILE A 97 2.20 -0.90 9.17
N LEU A 98 2.25 -0.26 8.00
CA LEU A 98 2.98 0.97 7.76
C LEU A 98 2.46 2.13 8.62
N PHE A 99 1.16 2.43 8.53
CA PHE A 99 0.56 3.55 9.26
C PHE A 99 0.66 3.34 10.76
N TRP A 100 0.41 2.12 11.25
CA TRP A 100 0.55 1.82 12.66
C TRP A 100 1.99 1.99 13.15
N ALA A 101 2.98 1.61 12.34
CA ALA A 101 4.39 1.84 12.67
C ALA A 101 4.74 3.33 12.72
N ILE A 102 4.28 4.13 11.74
CA ILE A 102 4.55 5.57 11.68
C ILE A 102 3.90 6.31 12.86
N VAL A 103 2.64 6.02 13.18
CA VAL A 103 1.93 6.64 14.33
C VAL A 103 2.70 6.41 15.63
N GLN A 104 3.23 5.20 15.84
CA GLN A 104 4.00 4.85 17.03
C GLN A 104 5.35 5.57 17.06
N ILE A 105 6.06 5.66 15.93
CA ILE A 105 7.31 6.43 15.83
C ILE A 105 7.05 7.91 16.15
N ILE A 106 5.99 8.51 15.58
CA ILE A 106 5.61 9.90 15.84
C ILE A 106 5.29 10.11 17.32
N SER A 107 4.56 9.19 17.95
CA SER A 107 4.26 9.25 19.38
C SER A 107 5.53 9.22 20.24
N ASN A 108 6.49 8.36 19.89
CA ASN A 108 7.77 8.27 20.60
C ASN A 108 8.64 9.52 20.40
N ILE A 109 8.65 10.09 19.19
CA ILE A 109 9.31 11.37 18.91
C ILE A 109 8.68 12.50 19.75
N GLY A 110 7.35 12.55 19.86
CA GLY A 110 6.65 13.51 20.72
C GLY A 110 7.05 13.40 22.20
N LYS A 111 7.32 12.17 22.67
CA LYS A 111 7.83 11.89 24.02
C LYS A 111 9.35 12.08 24.16
N LYS A 112 10.05 12.57 23.13
CA LYS A 112 11.51 12.72 23.05
C LYS A 112 12.28 11.39 23.19
N GLN A 113 11.62 10.28 22.91
CA GLN A 113 12.19 8.92 22.94
C GLN A 113 12.69 8.54 21.54
N TYR A 114 13.83 9.12 21.15
CA TYR A 114 14.37 8.97 19.79
C TYR A 114 15.01 7.58 19.56
N PHE A 115 15.93 7.19 20.44
CA PHE A 115 16.68 5.92 20.35
C PHE A 115 16.16 4.93 21.40
N VAL A 116 15.04 4.28 21.08
CA VAL A 116 14.43 3.23 21.91
C VAL A 116 14.19 1.97 21.07
N ALA A 117 14.26 0.80 21.70
CA ALA A 117 14.07 -0.49 21.05
C ALA A 117 12.71 -0.58 20.32
N ASP A 118 11.69 0.10 20.84
CA ASP A 118 10.39 0.21 20.19
C ASP A 118 10.47 0.84 18.81
N ASN A 119 11.21 1.95 18.63
CA ASN A 119 11.38 2.60 17.32
C ASN A 119 12.12 1.69 16.35
N LEU A 120 13.14 0.97 16.82
CA LEU A 120 13.85 -0.02 16.01
C LEU A 120 12.88 -1.12 15.51
N ARG A 121 11.99 -1.62 16.38
CA ARG A 121 10.96 -2.58 16.00
C ARG A 121 9.94 -1.98 15.02
N ARG A 122 9.53 -0.71 15.20
CA ARG A 122 8.61 -0.04 14.27
C ARG A 122 9.23 0.17 12.90
N LEU A 123 10.51 0.54 12.83
CA LEU A 123 11.23 0.64 11.56
C LEU A 123 11.33 -0.72 10.87
N LYS A 124 11.58 -1.81 11.61
CA LYS A 124 11.50 -3.17 11.05
C LYS A 124 10.13 -3.49 10.46
N ASN A 125 9.05 -3.08 11.14
CA ASN A 125 7.69 -3.27 10.63
C ASN A 125 7.44 -2.47 9.33
N ILE A 126 8.02 -1.29 9.18
CA ILE A 126 7.97 -0.54 7.91
C ILE A 126 8.63 -1.34 6.80
N VAL A 127 9.81 -1.95 7.04
CA VAL A 127 10.46 -2.83 6.06
C VAL A 127 9.58 -4.03 5.72
N ILE A 128 8.95 -4.66 6.72
CA ILE A 128 8.00 -5.75 6.49
C ILE A 128 6.81 -5.30 5.64
N ALA A 129 6.24 -4.12 5.90
CA ALA A 129 5.15 -3.56 5.10
C ALA A 129 5.57 -3.41 3.63
N GLN A 130 6.77 -2.90 3.36
CA GLN A 130 7.30 -2.75 2.01
C GLN A 130 7.50 -4.11 1.31
N ILE A 131 7.97 -5.13 2.03
CA ILE A 131 8.04 -6.50 1.48
C ILE A 131 6.66 -7.00 1.06
N VAL A 132 5.64 -6.77 1.91
CA VAL A 132 4.26 -7.17 1.60
C VAL A 132 3.72 -6.41 0.38
N THR A 133 4.02 -5.11 0.23
CA THR A 133 3.68 -4.33 -0.98
C THR A 133 4.30 -4.93 -2.23
N VAL A 134 5.62 -5.19 -2.22
CA VAL A 134 6.32 -5.82 -3.34
C VAL A 134 5.73 -7.19 -3.69
N CYS A 135 5.23 -7.95 -2.71
CA CYS A 135 4.53 -9.20 -2.95
C CYS A 135 3.11 -9.01 -3.51
N ALA A 136 2.45 -7.88 -3.26
CA ALA A 136 1.12 -7.55 -3.76
C ALA A 136 1.15 -7.14 -5.24
N ASP A 137 2.19 -6.41 -5.64
CA ASP A 137 2.28 -5.81 -6.97
C ASP A 137 2.16 -6.79 -8.14
N PRO A 138 2.77 -8.01 -8.13
CA PRO A 138 2.62 -8.95 -9.23
C PRO A 138 1.16 -9.35 -9.48
N PHE A 139 0.35 -9.46 -8.43
CA PHE A 139 -1.07 -9.80 -8.54
C PHE A 139 -1.86 -8.65 -9.14
N LEU A 140 -1.64 -7.43 -8.63
CA LEU A 140 -2.30 -6.22 -9.13
C LEU A 140 -1.88 -5.91 -10.57
N ALA A 141 -0.58 -5.95 -10.88
CA ALA A 141 -0.04 -5.71 -12.21
C ALA A 141 -0.56 -6.73 -13.23
N ALA A 142 -0.60 -8.02 -12.88
CA ALA A 142 -1.19 -9.04 -13.75
C ALA A 142 -2.69 -8.80 -13.98
N GLY A 143 -3.44 -8.44 -12.94
CA GLY A 143 -4.86 -8.08 -13.04
C GLY A 143 -5.08 -6.87 -13.96
N ASN A 144 -4.35 -5.78 -13.73
CA ASN A 144 -4.44 -4.55 -14.52
C ASN A 144 -3.97 -4.76 -15.97
N GLN A 145 -3.00 -5.64 -16.20
CA GLN A 145 -2.61 -6.02 -17.56
C GLN A 145 -3.74 -6.79 -18.28
N LEU A 146 -4.51 -7.63 -17.58
CA LEU A 146 -5.66 -8.32 -18.19
C LEU A 146 -6.76 -7.36 -18.61
N SER A 147 -7.10 -6.35 -17.80
CA SER A 147 -8.10 -5.34 -18.18
C SER A 147 -7.60 -4.48 -19.34
N ALA A 148 -6.32 -4.09 -19.32
CA ALA A 148 -5.73 -3.29 -20.39
C ALA A 148 -5.66 -4.07 -21.71
N SER A 149 -5.15 -5.30 -21.69
CA SER A 149 -4.94 -6.10 -22.90
C SER A 149 -6.22 -6.65 -23.52
N LYS A 150 -7.23 -7.03 -22.71
CA LYS A 150 -8.45 -7.67 -23.23
C LYS A 150 -9.62 -6.71 -23.42
N LEU A 151 -9.67 -5.64 -22.62
CA LEU A 151 -10.79 -4.68 -22.63
C LEU A 151 -10.35 -3.27 -23.02
N GLY A 152 -9.05 -2.99 -23.20
CA GLY A 152 -8.60 -1.62 -23.45
C GLY A 152 -8.95 -0.66 -22.30
N ARG A 153 -8.96 -1.19 -21.07
CA ARG A 153 -9.32 -0.44 -19.85
C ARG A 153 -8.11 -0.41 -18.91
N ILE A 154 -7.52 0.77 -18.78
CA ILE A 154 -6.35 1.02 -17.95
C ILE A 154 -6.84 1.48 -16.58
N ASN A 155 -6.48 0.73 -15.54
CA ASN A 155 -6.84 1.10 -14.17
C ASN A 155 -6.06 2.35 -13.76
N ASP A 156 -6.77 3.40 -13.35
CA ASP A 156 -6.23 4.65 -12.79
C ASP A 156 -6.78 4.92 -11.37
N GLY A 157 -7.46 3.92 -10.79
CA GLY A 157 -7.94 3.96 -9.42
C GLY A 157 -6.84 3.67 -8.39
N LEU A 158 -7.27 3.41 -7.15
CA LEU A 158 -6.37 3.21 -6.00
C LEU A 158 -5.50 1.94 -6.08
N PHE A 159 -5.88 0.97 -6.92
CA PHE A 159 -5.19 -0.32 -7.09
C PHE A 159 -4.63 -0.48 -8.51
N SER A 160 -4.08 0.60 -9.06
CA SER A 160 -3.57 0.74 -10.43
C SER A 160 -2.11 0.28 -10.63
N ALA A 161 -1.60 -0.58 -9.74
CA ALA A 161 -0.20 -1.05 -9.81
C ALA A 161 0.13 -1.70 -11.18
N THR A 162 1.34 -1.44 -11.67
CA THR A 162 1.88 -1.93 -12.93
C THR A 162 3.22 -2.63 -12.70
N TRP A 163 3.82 -3.21 -13.75
CA TRP A 163 5.16 -3.79 -13.65
C TRP A 163 6.24 -2.74 -13.32
N GLU A 164 6.01 -1.47 -13.69
CA GLU A 164 6.90 -0.37 -13.32
C GLU A 164 6.76 0.00 -11.85
N THR A 165 5.54 -0.05 -11.29
CA THR A 165 5.35 0.21 -9.85
C THR A 165 6.05 -0.84 -9.00
N LEU A 166 6.01 -2.11 -9.41
CA LEU A 166 6.80 -3.17 -8.77
C LEU A 166 8.30 -2.82 -8.70
N GLY A 167 8.86 -2.35 -9.82
CA GLY A 167 10.27 -1.92 -9.87
C GLY A 167 10.55 -0.77 -8.90
N ASN A 168 9.67 0.23 -8.86
CA ASN A 168 9.78 1.36 -7.94
C ASN A 168 9.66 0.92 -6.47
N ASP A 169 8.77 -0.02 -6.16
CA ASP A 169 8.56 -0.48 -4.79
C ASP A 169 9.69 -1.38 -4.28
N VAL A 170 10.38 -2.10 -5.16
CA VAL A 170 11.65 -2.76 -4.82
C VAL A 170 12.72 -1.72 -4.45
N ILE A 171 12.82 -0.61 -5.17
CA ILE A 171 13.76 0.48 -4.84
C ILE A 171 13.39 1.11 -3.50
N ASN A 172 12.10 1.38 -3.26
CA ASN A 172 11.59 1.90 -1.99
C ASN A 172 11.92 0.95 -0.82
N LEU A 173 11.74 -0.36 -1.01
CA LEU A 173 12.11 -1.38 -0.03
C LEU A 173 13.59 -1.30 0.34
N VAL A 174 14.49 -1.18 -0.65
CA VAL A 174 15.94 -1.02 -0.39
C VAL A 174 16.19 0.25 0.43
N PHE A 175 15.56 1.36 0.09
CA PHE A 175 15.70 2.62 0.81
C PHE A 175 15.27 2.49 2.28
N PHE A 176 14.10 1.91 2.55
CA PHE A 176 13.64 1.68 3.93
C PHE A 176 14.51 0.66 4.69
N ALA A 177 15.04 -0.36 4.02
CA ALA A 177 15.97 -1.30 4.61
C ALA A 177 17.28 -0.63 5.05
N VAL A 178 17.80 0.29 4.24
CA VAL A 178 18.98 1.10 4.59
C VAL A 178 18.69 1.99 5.81
N ILE A 179 17.55 2.68 5.84
CA ILE A 179 17.15 3.49 7.01
C ILE A 179 17.11 2.63 8.28
N TYR A 180 16.47 1.45 8.20
CA TYR A 180 16.41 0.52 9.32
C TYR A 180 17.81 0.09 9.77
N PHE A 181 18.71 -0.24 8.85
CA PHE A 181 20.07 -0.67 9.17
C PHE A 181 20.89 0.44 9.81
N LEU A 182 20.84 1.66 9.26
CA LEU A 182 21.53 2.82 9.83
C LEU A 182 21.02 3.14 11.24
N PHE A 183 19.70 3.08 11.45
CA PHE A 183 19.12 3.30 12.77
C PHE A 183 19.52 2.21 13.75
N LYS A 184 19.58 0.94 13.32
CA LYS A 184 20.08 -0.18 14.13
C LYS A 184 21.53 0.04 14.56
N LEU A 185 22.39 0.46 13.64
CA LEU A 185 23.79 0.74 13.94
C LEU A 185 23.93 1.89 14.94
N ALA A 186 23.18 2.98 14.75
CA ALA A 186 23.17 4.11 15.68
C ALA A 186 22.62 3.73 17.07
N PHE A 187 21.60 2.87 17.12
CA PHE A 187 21.05 2.34 18.37
C PHE A 187 22.10 1.52 19.13
N ASN A 188 22.79 0.61 18.45
CA ASN A 188 23.85 -0.22 19.05
C ASN A 188 25.02 0.64 19.57
N LEU A 189 25.48 1.63 18.80
CA LEU A 189 26.55 2.54 19.24
C LEU A 189 26.17 3.32 20.50
N LYS A 190 24.91 3.74 20.59
CA LYS A 190 24.40 4.42 21.79
C LYS A 190 24.35 3.46 22.98
N GLU A 191 23.86 2.24 22.78
CA GLU A 191 23.80 1.22 23.84
C GLU A 191 25.20 0.86 24.37
N GLU A 192 26.18 0.70 23.49
CA GLU A 192 27.58 0.50 23.87
C GLU A 192 28.14 1.70 24.66
N SER A 193 27.89 2.93 24.19
CA SER A 193 28.30 4.14 24.91
C SER A 193 27.69 4.22 26.31
N ASP A 194 26.39 3.93 26.45
CA ASP A 194 25.67 3.98 27.73
C ASP A 194 26.15 2.88 28.72
N LEU A 195 26.75 1.79 28.22
CA LEU A 195 27.34 0.71 29.03
C LEU A 195 28.79 0.98 29.46
N THR A 196 29.49 1.86 28.76
CA THR A 196 30.91 2.19 29.02
C THR A 196 31.14 3.38 29.95
N VAL A 197 30.09 4.13 30.28
CA VAL A 197 30.11 5.27 31.23
C VAL A 197 29.64 4.80 32.61
#